data_AF-A0A804LKN9-F1
#
_entry.id   AF-A0A804LKN9-F1
#
_cell.length_a   1.000
_cell.length_b   1.000
_cell.length_c   1.000
_cell.angle_alpha   90.00
_cell.angle_beta   90.00
_cell.angle_gamma   90.00
#
_symmetry.space_group_name_H-M   'P 1'
#
loop_
_entity.id
_entity.type
_entity.pdbx_description
1 polymer ?
#
loop_
_entity_poly.entity_id
_entity_poly.type
_entity_poly.pdbx_seq_one_letter_code
_entity_poly.pdbx_strand_id
1 'polypeptide(L)'
;MTLDANYLRGTMAAVLSILQHTACPESVAFHFLTADADADGHGLSAALRASFPFLDLRVYRFDPSRVRDRISRSVRQELDQPLNYARVYLADTLPRDVRRVTYLDSDVVVVDDVRTLASVDLAGHVVAAPEYCHANFSNYFTDAFWSHPALNGTFHGRRPCYFNTGVMVMDVDKWRAGGYTRRVEEWMAVQKRRRIYHLGSLPPFLLVFAGHIRAVDHRWNQHGLGGDNVEGRCRGLHPGPISLLHWSGKGKPWLRLDARRPCSVDYLWAPYDLYRYSSPVIDEW
;
A
#
# COMPACT_ATOMS: atom_id res chain seq x y z
N MET A 1 -0.43 -4.60 6.44
CA MET A 1 0.72 -4.18 5.61
C MET A 1 1.36 -5.42 4.99
N THR A 2 2.17 -5.27 3.95
CA THR A 2 3.05 -6.34 3.46
C THR A 2 4.37 -6.32 4.22
N LEU A 3 5.00 -7.47 4.42
CA LEU A 3 6.26 -7.62 5.12
C LEU A 3 7.29 -8.25 4.18
N ASP A 4 8.27 -7.44 3.78
CA ASP A 4 9.35 -7.75 2.85
C ASP A 4 10.67 -7.21 3.40
N ALA A 5 11.78 -7.91 3.14
CA ALA A 5 13.09 -7.52 3.66
C ALA A 5 13.52 -6.12 3.20
N ASN A 6 13.25 -5.74 1.94
CA ASN A 6 13.63 -4.42 1.40
C ASN A 6 12.79 -3.28 1.98
N TYR A 7 11.62 -3.61 2.53
CA TYR A 7 10.66 -2.67 3.11
C TYR A 7 10.53 -2.82 4.63
N LEU A 8 11.39 -3.61 5.28
CA LEU A 8 11.32 -3.82 6.73
C LEU A 8 11.45 -2.48 7.46
N ARG A 9 12.46 -1.67 7.16
CA ARG A 9 12.64 -0.33 7.77
C ARG A 9 11.42 0.55 7.62
N GLY A 10 10.82 0.59 6.43
CA GLY A 10 9.58 1.30 6.18
C GLY A 10 8.43 0.77 7.05
N THR A 11 8.27 -0.56 7.10
CA THR A 11 7.22 -1.22 7.91
C THR A 11 7.37 -0.88 9.39
N MET A 12 8.60 -0.92 9.92
CA MET A 12 8.89 -0.56 11.31
C MET A 12 8.54 0.90 11.60
N ALA A 13 8.91 1.81 10.69
CA ALA A 13 8.57 3.23 10.80
C ALA A 13 7.05 3.48 10.73
N ALA A 14 6.33 2.77 9.85
CA ALA A 14 4.88 2.85 9.74
C ALA A 14 4.21 2.40 11.05
N VAL A 15 4.61 1.24 11.59
CA VAL A 15 4.12 0.74 12.88
C VAL A 15 4.40 1.73 14.00
N LEU A 16 5.65 2.20 14.13
CA LEU A 16 6.03 3.16 15.16
C LEU A 16 5.22 4.46 15.05
N SER A 17 5.02 4.99 13.84
CA SER A 17 4.23 6.20 13.64
C SER A 17 2.76 6.02 14.07
N ILE A 18 2.15 4.87 13.78
CA ILE A 18 0.79 4.57 14.23
C ILE A 18 0.74 4.50 15.75
N LEU A 19 1.70 3.82 16.39
CA LEU A 19 1.75 3.71 17.85
C LEU A 19 1.95 5.07 18.53
N GLN A 20 2.73 5.98 17.93
CA GLN A 20 2.99 7.31 18.50
C GLN A 20 1.82 8.28 18.35
N HIS A 21 1.04 8.18 17.27
CA HIS A 21 0.01 9.17 16.93
C HIS A 21 -1.43 8.69 17.15
N THR A 22 -1.64 7.42 17.45
CA THR A 22 -2.97 6.90 17.81
C THR A 22 -3.24 7.14 19.30
N ALA A 23 -4.36 7.77 19.65
CA ALA A 23 -4.62 8.12 21.05
C ALA A 23 -4.87 6.90 21.97
N CYS A 24 -5.20 5.73 21.40
CA CYS A 24 -5.23 4.45 22.12
C CYS A 24 -4.62 3.35 21.23
N PRO A 25 -3.28 3.20 21.23
CA PRO A 25 -2.57 2.24 20.38
C PRO A 25 -2.98 0.78 20.65
N GLU A 26 -3.41 0.47 21.87
CA GLU A 26 -3.86 -0.86 22.29
C GLU A 26 -5.15 -1.29 21.58
N SER A 27 -5.89 -0.35 21.00
CA SER A 27 -7.08 -0.63 20.19
C SER A 27 -6.76 -0.99 18.73
N VAL A 28 -5.47 -1.03 18.35
CA VAL A 28 -5.01 -1.33 16.99
C VAL A 28 -4.36 -2.71 16.94
N ALA A 29 -4.93 -3.61 16.14
CA ALA A 29 -4.32 -4.88 15.78
C ALA A 29 -3.64 -4.79 14.41
N PHE A 30 -2.44 -5.35 14.28
CA PHE A 30 -1.63 -5.28 13.07
C PHE A 30 -1.61 -6.62 12.34
N HIS A 31 -2.00 -6.60 11.07
CA HIS A 31 -1.98 -7.78 10.21
C HIS A 31 -0.93 -7.60 9.11
N PHE A 32 0.01 -8.55 9.02
CA PHE A 32 1.10 -8.55 8.04
C PHE A 32 0.98 -9.73 7.09
N LEU A 33 1.24 -9.50 5.80
CA LEU A 33 1.35 -10.56 4.80
C LEU A 33 2.81 -10.66 4.36
N THR A 34 3.39 -11.86 4.43
CA THR A 34 4.76 -12.12 3.98
C THR A 34 4.82 -13.29 3.02
N ALA A 35 5.70 -13.22 2.02
CA ALA A 35 6.00 -14.36 1.15
C ALA A 35 7.04 -15.30 1.75
N ASP A 36 7.78 -14.84 2.77
CA ASP A 36 8.84 -15.60 3.40
C ASP A 36 8.27 -16.71 4.29
N ALA A 37 8.92 -17.87 4.26
CA ALA A 37 8.69 -18.88 5.26
C ALA A 37 9.41 -18.43 6.54
N ASP A 38 8.68 -18.16 7.62
CA ASP A 38 9.25 -17.94 8.96
C ASP A 38 9.84 -19.26 9.51
N ALA A 39 10.81 -19.86 8.81
CA ALA A 39 11.25 -21.21 9.06
C ALA A 39 12.05 -21.36 10.37
N ASP A 40 12.74 -20.31 10.83
CA ASP A 40 13.77 -20.48 11.86
C ASP A 40 13.74 -19.44 13.00
N GLY A 41 12.64 -18.72 13.23
CA GLY A 41 12.54 -17.76 14.35
C GLY A 41 13.46 -16.53 14.24
N HIS A 42 14.24 -16.40 13.17
CA HIS A 42 15.13 -15.27 12.84
C HIS A 42 14.63 -14.46 11.63
N GLY A 43 13.35 -14.60 11.26
CA GLY A 43 12.73 -13.94 10.11
C GLY A 43 12.23 -12.52 10.38
N LEU A 44 11.64 -11.90 9.36
CA LEU A 44 11.07 -10.54 9.43
C LEU A 44 10.06 -10.39 10.58
N SER A 45 9.28 -11.44 10.85
CA SER A 45 8.33 -11.49 11.96
C SER A 45 8.99 -11.44 13.33
N ALA A 46 10.20 -12.00 13.47
CA ALA A 46 10.96 -11.96 14.71
C ALA A 46 11.46 -10.54 14.99
N ALA A 47 11.94 -9.82 13.97
CA ALA A 47 12.35 -8.42 14.10
C ALA A 47 11.19 -7.52 14.57
N LEU A 48 9.99 -7.70 13.99
CA LEU A 48 8.77 -7.01 14.42
C LEU A 48 8.43 -7.31 15.88
N ARG A 49 8.37 -8.59 16.27
CA ARG A 49 8.06 -9.00 17.66
C ARG A 49 9.09 -8.50 18.66
N ALA A 50 10.37 -8.50 18.29
CA ALA A 50 11.45 -8.01 19.16
C ALA A 50 11.36 -6.49 19.38
N SER A 51 10.96 -5.74 18.35
CA SER A 51 10.86 -4.28 18.45
C SER A 51 9.54 -3.80 19.06
N PHE A 52 8.46 -4.57 18.90
CA PHE A 52 7.12 -4.24 19.39
C PHE A 52 6.50 -5.43 20.18
N PRO A 53 7.06 -5.78 21.35
CA PRO A 53 6.69 -7.01 22.07
C PRO A 53 5.25 -7.02 22.61
N PHE A 54 4.63 -5.85 22.78
CA PHE A 54 3.28 -5.71 23.34
C PHE A 54 2.20 -5.47 22.28
N LEU A 55 2.56 -5.51 21.00
CA LEU A 55 1.64 -5.24 19.91
C LEU A 55 0.85 -6.51 19.55
N ASP A 56 -0.48 -6.38 19.40
CA ASP A 56 -1.30 -7.46 18.83
C ASP A 56 -1.00 -7.58 17.32
N LEU A 57 0.02 -8.37 16.98
CA LEU A 57 0.41 -8.65 15.61
C LEU A 57 0.07 -10.07 15.18
N ARG A 58 -0.44 -10.18 13.95
CA ARG A 58 -0.66 -11.44 13.25
C ARG A 58 0.06 -11.40 11.91
N VAL A 59 0.85 -12.43 11.63
CA VAL A 59 1.56 -12.58 10.36
C VAL A 59 0.95 -13.75 9.60
N TYR A 60 0.63 -13.50 8.33
CA TYR A 60 0.02 -14.46 7.43
C TYR A 60 0.97 -14.74 6.28
N ARG A 61 1.13 -16.02 5.95
CA ARG A 61 1.88 -16.43 4.76
C ARG A 61 1.05 -16.17 3.51
N PHE A 62 1.60 -15.37 2.61
CA PHE A 62 1.10 -15.19 1.25
C PHE A 62 1.82 -16.17 0.32
N ASP A 63 1.09 -17.06 -0.34
CA ASP A 63 1.66 -17.94 -1.35
C ASP A 63 1.83 -17.21 -2.69
N PRO A 64 3.07 -16.95 -3.16
CA PRO A 64 3.32 -16.27 -4.43
C PRO A 64 2.76 -17.00 -5.65
N SER A 65 2.53 -18.32 -5.56
CA SER A 65 1.98 -19.13 -6.66
C SER A 65 0.60 -18.62 -7.11
N ARG A 66 -0.18 -18.02 -6.20
CA ARG A 66 -1.52 -17.46 -6.46
C ARG A 66 -1.52 -16.43 -7.59
N VAL A 67 -0.44 -15.67 -7.72
CA VAL A 67 -0.34 -14.56 -8.67
C VAL A 67 0.70 -14.75 -9.75
N ARG A 68 1.67 -15.65 -9.57
CA ARG A 68 2.83 -15.81 -10.48
C ARG A 68 2.41 -15.94 -11.95
N ASP A 69 1.40 -16.75 -12.24
CA ASP A 69 0.93 -16.98 -13.61
C ASP A 69 0.05 -15.84 -14.15
N ARG A 70 -0.39 -14.93 -13.28
CA ARG A 70 -1.26 -13.79 -13.59
C ARG A 70 -0.49 -12.47 -13.69
N ILE A 71 0.75 -12.39 -13.21
CA ILE A 71 1.57 -11.16 -13.26
C ILE A 71 2.17 -10.97 -14.66
N SER A 72 1.79 -9.88 -15.32
CA SER A 72 2.41 -9.44 -16.58
C SER A 72 3.50 -8.42 -16.29
N ARG A 73 4.67 -8.55 -16.95
CA ARG A 73 5.81 -7.64 -16.78
C ARG A 73 5.38 -6.18 -16.80
N SER A 74 5.71 -5.43 -15.76
CA SER A 74 5.44 -4.01 -15.62
C SER A 74 6.58 -3.19 -16.25
N VAL A 75 6.33 -1.91 -16.53
CA VAL A 75 7.40 -0.96 -16.89
C VAL A 75 8.39 -0.77 -15.72
N ARG A 76 8.00 -1.18 -14.51
CA ARG A 76 8.85 -1.19 -13.31
C ARG A 76 8.93 -2.60 -12.76
N GLN A 77 10.13 -3.18 -12.77
CA GLN A 77 10.33 -4.57 -12.37
C GLN A 77 9.95 -4.81 -10.90
N GLU A 78 10.09 -3.79 -10.05
CA GLU A 78 9.69 -3.86 -8.63
C GLU A 78 8.19 -4.09 -8.46
N LEU A 79 7.38 -3.68 -9.45
CA LEU A 79 5.93 -3.88 -9.46
C LEU A 79 5.52 -5.30 -9.84
N ASP A 80 6.44 -6.12 -10.32
CA ASP A 80 6.20 -7.53 -10.65
C ASP A 80 6.37 -8.45 -9.43
N GLN A 81 6.81 -7.91 -8.29
CA GLN A 81 6.93 -8.68 -7.06
C GLN A 81 5.56 -9.20 -6.62
N PRO A 82 5.39 -10.52 -6.41
CA PRO A 82 4.12 -11.13 -6.02
C PRO A 82 3.46 -10.46 -4.81
N LEU A 83 4.26 -10.00 -3.85
CA LEU A 83 3.77 -9.38 -2.63
C LEU A 83 3.01 -8.06 -2.88
N ASN A 84 3.27 -7.35 -3.99
CA ASN A 84 2.49 -6.16 -4.37
C ASN A 84 1.00 -6.47 -4.67
N TYR A 85 0.71 -7.73 -5.01
CA TYR A 85 -0.63 -8.23 -5.30
C TYR A 85 -1.27 -8.88 -4.06
N ALA A 86 -0.52 -9.08 -2.97
CA ALA A 86 -1.05 -9.71 -1.75
C ALA A 86 -2.27 -8.97 -1.18
N ARG A 87 -2.35 -7.64 -1.38
CA ARG A 87 -3.50 -6.80 -0.98
C ARG A 87 -4.83 -7.26 -1.60
N VAL A 88 -4.81 -7.92 -2.76
CA VAL A 88 -6.00 -8.49 -3.41
C VAL A 88 -6.60 -9.63 -2.58
N TYR A 89 -5.77 -10.36 -1.85
CA TYR A 89 -6.13 -11.58 -1.13
C TYR A 89 -6.36 -11.35 0.36
N LEU A 90 -6.36 -10.10 0.83
CA LEU A 90 -6.56 -9.77 2.25
C LEU A 90 -7.83 -10.41 2.78
N ALA A 91 -8.94 -10.28 2.06
CA ALA A 91 -10.22 -10.79 2.51
C ALA A 91 -10.26 -12.32 2.62
N ASP A 92 -9.51 -13.02 1.76
CA ASP A 92 -9.42 -14.48 1.78
C ASP A 92 -8.43 -14.99 2.83
N THR A 93 -7.47 -14.16 3.20
CA THR A 93 -6.38 -14.49 4.13
C THR A 93 -6.74 -14.17 5.58
N LEU A 94 -7.44 -13.06 5.80
CA LEU A 94 -7.80 -12.59 7.12
C LEU A 94 -8.87 -13.50 7.78
N PRO A 95 -8.82 -13.66 9.11
CA PRO A 95 -9.85 -14.38 9.86
C PRO A 95 -11.27 -13.87 9.59
N ARG A 96 -12.27 -14.74 9.75
CA ARG A 96 -13.68 -14.43 9.44
C ARG A 96 -14.31 -13.40 10.37
N ASP A 97 -13.79 -13.26 11.58
CA ASP A 97 -14.17 -12.25 12.56
C ASP A 97 -13.65 -10.84 12.19
N VAL A 98 -12.65 -10.75 11.31
CA VAL A 98 -12.20 -9.47 10.76
C VAL A 98 -13.15 -9.03 9.64
N ARG A 99 -13.99 -8.03 9.96
CA ARG A 99 -15.02 -7.49 9.06
C ARG A 99 -14.58 -6.25 8.29
N ARG A 100 -13.60 -5.51 8.81
CA ARG A 100 -13.08 -4.27 8.22
C ARG A 100 -11.58 -4.16 8.49
N VAL A 101 -10.84 -3.62 7.54
CA VAL A 101 -9.42 -3.30 7.71
C VAL A 101 -9.06 -1.95 7.08
N THR A 102 -8.08 -1.27 7.66
CA THR A 102 -7.36 -0.17 7.01
C THR A 102 -6.06 -0.73 6.45
N TYR A 103 -5.98 -0.88 5.14
CA TYR A 103 -4.76 -1.27 4.44
C TYR A 103 -3.84 -0.06 4.28
N LEU A 104 -2.57 -0.25 4.66
CA LEU A 104 -1.48 0.71 4.52
C LEU A 104 -0.29 0.01 3.83
N ASP A 105 0.32 0.69 2.85
CA ASP A 105 1.61 0.29 2.27
C ASP A 105 2.74 0.51 3.31
N SER A 106 3.87 -0.16 3.13
CA SER A 106 4.97 -0.18 4.09
C SER A 106 5.83 1.09 4.09
N ASP A 107 5.54 2.07 3.23
CA ASP A 107 6.30 3.30 3.04
C ASP A 107 5.48 4.55 3.39
N VAL A 108 4.70 4.42 4.47
CA VAL A 108 3.87 5.48 5.04
C VAL A 108 4.36 5.91 6.42
N VAL A 109 4.02 7.15 6.79
CA VAL A 109 4.09 7.66 8.16
C VAL A 109 2.73 8.26 8.49
N VAL A 110 2.11 7.79 9.57
CA VAL A 110 0.84 8.33 10.08
C VAL A 110 1.17 9.37 11.15
N VAL A 111 0.57 10.56 11.06
CA VAL A 111 0.81 11.71 11.96
C VAL A 111 -0.47 12.21 12.62
N ASP A 112 -1.49 11.35 12.67
CA ASP A 112 -2.82 11.61 13.23
C ASP A 112 -3.44 10.29 13.73
N ASP A 113 -4.58 10.35 14.41
CA ASP A 113 -5.24 9.16 14.94
C ASP A 113 -5.85 8.30 13.82
N VAL A 114 -5.20 7.17 13.50
CA VAL A 114 -5.62 6.25 12.42
C VAL A 114 -7.04 5.71 12.59
N ARG A 115 -7.59 5.74 13.81
CA ARG A 115 -8.97 5.30 14.08
C ARG A 115 -9.99 6.24 13.41
N THR A 116 -9.63 7.49 13.18
CA THR A 116 -10.43 8.44 12.41
C THR A 116 -10.61 7.96 10.96
N LEU A 117 -9.54 7.44 10.35
CA LEU A 117 -9.63 6.80 9.03
C LEU A 117 -10.41 5.48 9.12
N ALA A 118 -10.14 4.63 10.09
CA ALA A 118 -10.79 3.32 10.23
C ALA A 118 -12.32 3.41 10.46
N SER A 119 -12.79 4.52 11.03
CA SER A 119 -14.19 4.76 11.39
C SER A 119 -15.01 5.47 10.31
N VAL A 120 -14.41 5.83 9.16
CA VAL A 120 -15.16 6.44 8.06
C VAL A 120 -16.38 5.60 7.65
N ASP A 121 -17.51 6.27 7.45
CA ASP A 121 -18.69 5.64 6.89
C ASP A 121 -18.45 5.33 5.41
N LEU A 122 -18.46 4.04 5.08
CA LEU A 122 -18.28 3.55 3.72
C LEU A 122 -19.52 3.81 2.84
N ALA A 123 -20.65 4.21 3.42
CA ALA A 123 -21.87 4.57 2.71
C ALA A 123 -22.28 3.51 1.68
N GLY A 124 -22.25 2.23 2.09
CA GLY A 124 -22.57 1.10 1.22
C GLY A 124 -21.40 0.56 0.38
N HIS A 125 -20.34 1.34 0.14
CA HIS A 125 -19.20 0.93 -0.68
C HIS A 125 -18.32 -0.12 -0.01
N VAL A 126 -17.51 -0.82 -0.82
CA VAL A 126 -16.58 -1.88 -0.37
C VAL A 126 -15.23 -1.30 0.02
N VAL A 127 -14.82 -0.21 -0.62
CA VAL A 127 -13.54 0.47 -0.41
C VAL A 127 -13.79 1.96 -0.17
N ALA A 128 -13.01 2.55 0.72
CA ALA A 128 -12.83 3.99 0.81
C ALA A 128 -11.35 4.37 0.66
N ALA A 129 -11.07 5.43 -0.08
CA ALA A 129 -9.72 5.94 -0.32
C ALA A 129 -9.77 7.40 -0.81
N PRO A 130 -8.67 8.17 -0.67
CA PRO A 130 -8.57 9.48 -1.31
C PRO A 130 -8.67 9.41 -2.84
N GLU A 131 -9.55 10.20 -3.44
CA GLU A 131 -9.80 10.25 -4.90
C GLU A 131 -9.20 11.50 -5.56
N TYR A 132 -8.39 11.29 -6.59
CA TYR A 132 -7.70 12.33 -7.33
C TYR A 132 -8.30 12.50 -8.72
N CYS A 133 -9.52 13.03 -8.79
CA CYS A 133 -10.25 13.22 -10.05
C CYS A 133 -9.60 14.22 -11.03
N HIS A 134 -8.62 15.00 -10.57
CA HIS A 134 -7.84 15.91 -11.42
C HIS A 134 -6.72 15.17 -12.18
N ALA A 135 -6.36 13.95 -11.77
CA ALA A 135 -5.39 13.14 -12.49
C ALA A 135 -6.00 12.65 -13.81
N ASN A 136 -5.20 12.64 -14.88
CA ASN A 136 -5.64 12.08 -16.15
C ASN A 136 -5.78 10.55 -16.03
N PHE A 137 -7.02 10.09 -15.79
CA PHE A 137 -7.35 8.68 -15.60
C PHE A 137 -7.01 7.82 -16.82
N SER A 138 -7.03 8.39 -18.02
CA SER A 138 -6.69 7.66 -19.25
C SER A 138 -5.26 7.14 -19.25
N ASN A 139 -4.33 7.79 -18.54
CA ASN A 139 -2.92 7.41 -18.47
C ASN A 139 -2.66 6.07 -17.75
N TYR A 140 -3.65 5.52 -17.05
CA TYR A 140 -3.50 4.24 -16.34
C TYR A 140 -3.78 3.02 -17.24
N PHE A 141 -4.26 3.24 -18.46
CA PHE A 141 -4.61 2.19 -19.43
C PHE A 141 -3.99 2.50 -20.80
N THR A 142 -3.84 1.48 -21.65
CA THR A 142 -3.27 1.63 -22.99
C THR A 142 -4.31 2.07 -24.02
N ASP A 143 -3.87 2.56 -25.17
CA ASP A 143 -4.75 2.80 -26.32
C ASP A 143 -5.52 1.54 -26.74
N ALA A 144 -4.90 0.36 -26.55
CA ALA A 144 -5.55 -0.92 -26.81
C ALA A 144 -6.75 -1.17 -25.89
N PHE A 145 -6.72 -0.68 -24.64
CA PHE A 145 -7.88 -0.72 -23.75
C PHE A 145 -8.97 0.24 -24.23
N TRP A 146 -8.61 1.50 -24.47
CA TRP A 146 -9.57 2.56 -24.81
C TRP A 146 -10.23 2.38 -26.18
N SER A 147 -9.54 1.78 -27.14
CA SER A 147 -10.07 1.47 -28.48
C SER A 147 -11.02 0.27 -28.53
N HIS A 148 -11.22 -0.46 -27.41
CA HIS A 148 -12.07 -1.66 -27.40
C HIS A 148 -13.33 -1.47 -26.54
N PRO A 149 -14.52 -1.32 -27.15
CA PRO A 149 -15.76 -1.05 -26.44
C PRO A 149 -16.10 -2.07 -25.33
N ALA A 150 -15.77 -3.35 -25.54
CA ALA A 150 -16.01 -4.38 -24.54
C ALA A 150 -15.11 -4.25 -23.29
N LEU A 151 -13.96 -3.56 -23.39
CA LEU A 151 -13.07 -3.30 -22.25
C LEU A 151 -13.44 -1.98 -21.56
N ASN A 152 -13.45 -0.88 -22.31
CA ASN A 152 -13.74 0.44 -21.75
C ASN A 152 -15.20 0.56 -21.22
N GLY A 153 -16.09 -0.30 -21.72
CA GLY A 153 -17.46 -0.48 -21.26
C GLY A 153 -17.59 -0.73 -19.76
N THR A 154 -16.55 -1.24 -19.11
CA THR A 154 -16.49 -1.42 -17.64
C THR A 154 -16.74 -0.13 -16.86
N PHE A 155 -16.49 1.03 -17.47
CA PHE A 155 -16.69 2.34 -16.84
C PHE A 155 -18.01 3.01 -17.22
N HIS A 156 -18.87 2.38 -18.02
CA HIS A 156 -20.18 2.94 -18.39
C HIS A 156 -21.03 3.24 -17.14
N GLY A 157 -21.58 4.45 -17.08
CA GLY A 157 -22.38 4.91 -15.92
C GLY A 157 -21.55 5.23 -14.67
N ARG A 158 -20.21 5.15 -14.73
CA ARG A 158 -19.31 5.52 -13.63
C ARG A 158 -18.67 6.87 -13.90
N ARG A 159 -18.24 7.54 -12.83
CA ARG A 159 -17.33 8.69 -12.90
C ARG A 159 -15.98 8.25 -12.32
N PRO A 160 -15.14 7.53 -13.10
CA PRO A 160 -13.94 6.95 -12.56
C PRO A 160 -12.89 8.02 -12.23
N CYS A 161 -12.36 7.98 -11.02
CA CYS A 161 -11.23 8.78 -10.59
C CYS A 161 -10.05 7.88 -10.21
N TYR A 162 -8.84 8.40 -10.33
CA TYR A 162 -7.67 7.73 -9.78
C TYR A 162 -7.76 7.74 -8.25
N PHE A 163 -7.51 6.59 -7.63
CA PHE A 163 -7.20 6.51 -6.22
C PHE A 163 -5.95 5.65 -6.05
N ASN A 164 -5.12 6.01 -5.07
CA ASN A 164 -3.95 5.23 -4.73
C ASN A 164 -4.38 4.02 -3.87
N THR A 165 -3.87 2.82 -4.19
CA THR A 165 -4.22 1.58 -3.48
C THR A 165 -3.37 1.31 -2.24
N GLY A 166 -2.46 2.23 -1.89
CA GLY A 166 -1.58 2.11 -0.72
C GLY A 166 -2.19 2.60 0.59
N VAL A 167 -3.35 3.27 0.52
CA VAL A 167 -4.14 3.63 1.70
C VAL A 167 -5.61 3.40 1.38
N MET A 168 -6.22 2.41 2.02
CA MET A 168 -7.62 2.04 1.78
C MET A 168 -8.30 1.56 3.06
N VAL A 169 -9.56 1.91 3.26
CA VAL A 169 -10.44 1.22 4.21
C VAL A 169 -11.26 0.22 3.42
N MET A 170 -11.27 -1.04 3.85
CA MET A 170 -11.91 -2.14 3.13
C MET A 170 -12.97 -2.80 4.02
N ASP A 171 -14.19 -2.88 3.52
CA ASP A 171 -15.24 -3.76 4.06
C ASP A 171 -14.94 -5.19 3.61
N VAL A 172 -14.37 -5.99 4.51
CA VAL A 172 -13.89 -7.33 4.20
C VAL A 172 -15.06 -8.28 3.97
N ASP A 173 -16.16 -8.10 4.69
CA ASP A 173 -17.35 -8.94 4.53
C ASP A 173 -18.02 -8.70 3.18
N LYS A 174 -18.19 -7.44 2.76
CA LYS A 174 -18.67 -7.13 1.41
C LYS A 174 -17.69 -7.55 0.33
N TRP A 175 -16.38 -7.45 0.59
CA TRP A 175 -15.37 -7.94 -0.34
C TRP A 175 -15.53 -9.44 -0.60
N ARG A 176 -15.69 -10.25 0.46
CA ARG A 176 -15.95 -11.70 0.39
C ARG A 176 -17.28 -11.98 -0.32
N ALA A 177 -18.36 -11.36 0.13
CA ALA A 177 -19.71 -11.59 -0.39
C ALA A 177 -19.84 -11.22 -1.87
N GLY A 178 -19.18 -10.14 -2.32
CA GLY A 178 -19.17 -9.71 -3.72
C GLY A 178 -18.15 -10.43 -4.60
N GLY A 179 -17.33 -11.33 -4.05
CA GLY A 179 -16.31 -12.07 -4.80
C GLY A 179 -15.27 -11.16 -5.46
N TYR A 180 -14.88 -10.08 -4.79
CA TYR A 180 -14.05 -9.03 -5.40
C TYR A 180 -12.62 -9.49 -5.70
N THR A 181 -12.07 -10.44 -4.95
CA THR A 181 -10.78 -11.09 -5.28
C THR A 181 -10.83 -11.66 -6.71
N ARG A 182 -11.86 -12.45 -7.03
CA ARG A 182 -12.03 -13.06 -8.36
C ARG A 182 -12.18 -12.01 -9.45
N ARG A 183 -12.94 -10.93 -9.21
CA ARG A 183 -13.11 -9.83 -10.18
C ARG A 183 -11.78 -9.14 -10.51
N VAL A 184 -10.93 -8.95 -9.51
CA VAL A 184 -9.57 -8.41 -9.73
C VAL A 184 -8.72 -9.40 -10.52
N GLU A 185 -8.75 -10.69 -10.18
CA GLU A 185 -8.02 -11.73 -10.92
C GLU A 185 -8.45 -11.86 -12.39
N GLU A 186 -9.75 -11.70 -12.68
CA GLU A 186 -10.29 -11.70 -14.05
C GLU A 186 -9.64 -10.61 -14.90
N TRP A 187 -9.48 -9.40 -14.37
CA TRP A 187 -8.77 -8.32 -15.06
C TRP A 187 -7.26 -8.59 -15.21
N MET A 188 -6.63 -9.22 -14.22
CA MET A 188 -5.24 -9.68 -14.35
C MET A 188 -5.08 -10.73 -15.47
N ALA A 189 -6.05 -11.63 -15.62
CA ALA A 189 -6.07 -12.61 -16.69
C ALA A 189 -6.29 -11.97 -18.08
N VAL A 190 -7.15 -10.95 -18.18
CA VAL A 190 -7.30 -10.14 -19.40
C VAL A 190 -5.97 -9.48 -19.77
N GLN A 191 -5.30 -8.88 -18.80
CA GLN A 191 -3.99 -8.25 -18.99
C GLN A 191 -2.90 -9.22 -19.49
N LYS A 192 -2.96 -10.49 -19.08
CA LYS A 192 -2.05 -11.54 -19.57
C LYS A 192 -2.25 -11.85 -21.05
N ARG A 193 -3.49 -11.84 -21.52
CA ARG A 193 -3.85 -12.14 -22.91
C ARG A 193 -3.65 -10.92 -23.81
N ARG A 194 -3.92 -9.71 -23.30
CA ARG A 194 -3.80 -8.45 -24.01
C ARG A 194 -3.28 -7.37 -23.07
N ARG A 195 -2.22 -6.68 -23.48
CA ARG A 195 -1.64 -5.58 -22.72
C ARG A 195 -2.57 -4.35 -22.69
N ILE A 196 -3.37 -4.21 -21.64
CA ILE A 196 -4.37 -3.16 -21.43
C ILE A 196 -3.92 -2.05 -20.45
N TYR A 197 -2.83 -2.27 -19.70
CA TYR A 197 -2.19 -1.26 -18.85
C TYR A 197 -0.70 -1.52 -18.66
N HIS A 198 0.06 -0.53 -18.16
CA HIS A 198 1.52 -0.62 -17.97
C HIS A 198 1.99 -0.79 -16.51
N LEU A 199 1.14 -0.51 -15.54
CA LEU A 199 1.45 -0.55 -14.11
C LEU A 199 1.20 -1.95 -13.51
N GLY A 200 1.65 -2.16 -12.27
CA GLY A 200 1.52 -3.44 -11.55
C GLY A 200 0.12 -3.70 -11.02
N SER A 201 -0.04 -3.81 -9.70
CA SER A 201 -1.31 -4.20 -9.06
C SER A 201 -2.39 -3.11 -9.03
N LEU A 202 -2.06 -1.86 -9.35
CA LEU A 202 -3.01 -0.73 -9.30
C LEU A 202 -4.15 -0.81 -10.34
N PRO A 203 -3.91 -0.97 -11.66
CA PRO A 203 -4.98 -0.88 -12.65
C PRO A 203 -6.11 -1.90 -12.47
N PRO A 204 -5.88 -3.17 -12.05
CA PRO A 204 -6.97 -4.08 -11.69
C PRO A 204 -7.90 -3.53 -10.61
N PHE A 205 -7.39 -2.82 -9.60
CA PHE A 205 -8.24 -2.15 -8.62
C PHE A 205 -9.04 -1.02 -9.26
N LEU A 206 -8.43 -0.21 -10.12
CA LEU A 206 -9.15 0.87 -10.82
C LEU A 206 -10.29 0.31 -11.69
N LEU A 207 -10.07 -0.77 -12.42
CA LEU A 207 -11.08 -1.44 -13.25
C LEU A 207 -12.30 -1.92 -12.44
N VAL A 208 -12.04 -2.42 -11.22
CA VAL A 208 -13.10 -2.95 -10.36
C VAL A 208 -13.81 -1.84 -9.58
N PHE A 209 -13.09 -0.84 -9.08
CA PHE A 209 -13.58 0.08 -8.05
C PHE A 209 -13.68 1.55 -8.45
N ALA A 210 -12.99 2.04 -9.49
CA ALA A 210 -13.02 3.46 -9.80
C ALA A 210 -14.46 3.94 -10.13
N GLY A 211 -14.90 4.99 -9.44
CA GLY A 211 -16.29 5.49 -9.50
C GLY A 211 -17.29 4.72 -8.61
N HIS A 212 -16.82 3.76 -7.82
CA HIS A 212 -17.60 2.94 -6.87
C HIS A 212 -16.88 2.79 -5.53
N ILE A 213 -16.14 3.81 -5.10
CA ILE A 213 -15.56 3.89 -3.76
C ILE A 213 -16.15 5.07 -3.00
N ARG A 214 -15.99 5.02 -1.68
CA ARG A 214 -16.20 6.19 -0.84
C ARG A 214 -14.95 7.06 -0.84
N ALA A 215 -15.05 8.28 -1.35
CA ALA A 215 -13.99 9.27 -1.20
C ALA A 215 -13.77 9.61 0.29
N VAL A 216 -12.51 9.71 0.71
CA VAL A 216 -12.12 10.28 2.01
C VAL A 216 -11.19 11.48 1.80
N ASP A 217 -11.02 12.29 2.84
CA ASP A 217 -10.19 13.49 2.82
C ASP A 217 -8.75 13.17 2.36
N HIS A 218 -8.19 14.00 1.49
CA HIS A 218 -6.85 13.83 0.92
C HIS A 218 -5.73 13.86 1.96
N ARG A 219 -5.98 14.40 3.17
CA ARG A 219 -5.03 14.36 4.29
C ARG A 219 -4.53 12.95 4.62
N TRP A 220 -5.34 11.93 4.31
CA TRP A 220 -5.04 10.54 4.56
C TRP A 220 -4.09 9.91 3.54
N ASN A 221 -3.63 10.64 2.53
CA ASN A 221 -2.63 10.11 1.60
C ASN A 221 -1.85 11.23 0.90
N GLN A 222 -0.91 11.85 1.60
CA GLN A 222 0.06 12.75 1.01
C GLN A 222 1.09 11.95 0.18
N HIS A 223 0.64 11.52 -0.99
CA HIS A 223 1.34 10.57 -1.86
C HIS A 223 2.37 11.25 -2.77
N GLY A 224 3.22 10.44 -3.38
CA GLY A 224 4.22 10.88 -4.36
C GLY A 224 5.53 11.37 -3.74
N LEU A 225 5.72 11.20 -2.43
CA LEU A 225 6.95 11.62 -1.73
C LEU A 225 8.17 10.78 -2.13
N GLY A 226 7.94 9.64 -2.78
CA GLY A 226 8.98 8.84 -3.43
C GLY A 226 9.55 9.48 -4.71
N GLY A 227 9.11 10.69 -5.04
CA GLY A 227 9.60 11.47 -6.17
C GLY A 227 8.92 11.12 -7.49
N ASP A 228 9.30 11.85 -8.54
CA ASP A 228 8.84 11.51 -9.88
C ASP A 228 9.43 10.16 -10.33
N ASN A 229 8.73 9.50 -11.25
CA ASN A 229 9.10 8.14 -11.65
C ASN A 229 10.04 8.07 -12.87
N VAL A 230 10.35 9.21 -13.47
CA VAL A 230 11.06 9.37 -14.75
C VAL A 230 12.49 9.83 -14.50
N GLU A 231 12.66 10.92 -13.77
CA GLU A 231 13.91 11.59 -13.42
C GLU A 231 14.29 11.43 -11.94
N GLY A 232 13.36 10.97 -11.09
CA GLY A 232 13.62 10.74 -9.66
C GLY A 232 13.72 12.03 -8.85
N ARG A 233 13.17 13.15 -9.33
CA ARG A 233 13.21 14.42 -8.61
C ARG A 233 12.40 14.35 -7.33
N CYS A 234 12.89 15.05 -6.32
CA CYS A 234 12.16 15.27 -5.08
C CYS A 234 10.85 15.99 -5.35
N ARG A 235 9.77 15.51 -4.73
CA ARG A 235 8.47 16.20 -4.72
C ARG A 235 8.18 16.70 -3.31
N GLY A 236 7.73 17.95 -3.22
CA GLY A 236 7.29 18.54 -1.95
C GLY A 236 5.91 18.06 -1.53
N LEU A 237 5.46 18.57 -0.38
CA LEU A 237 4.11 18.39 0.12
C LEU A 237 3.11 19.15 -0.77
N HIS A 238 1.99 18.51 -1.13
CA HIS A 238 0.85 19.22 -1.73
C HIS A 238 0.12 20.03 -0.65
N PRO A 239 -0.59 21.13 -1.00
CA PRO A 239 -1.31 21.95 -0.04
C PRO A 239 -2.43 21.19 0.68
N GLY A 240 -2.69 21.56 1.94
CA GLY A 240 -3.78 21.02 2.76
C GLY A 240 -3.30 20.38 4.06
N PRO A 241 -4.23 19.93 4.91
CA PRO A 241 -3.91 19.19 6.12
C PRO A 241 -3.27 17.84 5.78
N ILE A 242 -2.45 17.31 6.70
CA ILE A 242 -1.73 16.05 6.52
C ILE A 242 -1.97 15.19 7.76
N SER A 243 -2.52 14.01 7.55
CA SER A 243 -2.68 12.94 8.55
C SER A 243 -1.82 11.73 8.21
N LEU A 244 -1.40 11.58 6.96
CA LEU A 244 -0.55 10.48 6.49
C LEU A 244 0.35 10.92 5.33
N LEU A 245 1.65 10.68 5.48
CA LEU A 245 2.70 10.88 4.49
C LEU A 245 3.01 9.55 3.78
N HIS A 246 3.14 9.56 2.45
CA HIS A 246 3.32 8.33 1.68
C HIS A 246 4.39 8.47 0.59
N TRP A 247 5.49 7.71 0.74
CA TRP A 247 6.60 7.63 -0.21
C TRP A 247 6.31 6.72 -1.41
N SER A 248 5.07 6.82 -1.92
CA SER A 248 4.67 6.15 -3.15
C SER A 248 5.56 6.62 -4.30
N GLY A 249 6.15 5.69 -5.04
CA GLY A 249 7.15 6.00 -6.07
C GLY A 249 8.40 5.15 -5.92
N LYS A 250 9.46 5.52 -6.63
CA LYS A 250 10.73 4.77 -6.63
C LYS A 250 11.62 5.11 -5.43
N GLY A 251 11.71 6.39 -5.06
CA GLY A 251 12.55 6.84 -3.95
C GLY A 251 11.98 6.38 -2.61
N LYS A 252 12.81 5.74 -1.79
CA LYS A 252 12.48 5.38 -0.42
C LYS A 252 13.33 6.18 0.55
N PRO A 253 12.75 6.69 1.64
CA PRO A 253 13.44 7.63 2.53
C PRO A 253 14.68 6.99 3.15
N TRP A 254 14.60 5.73 3.61
CA TRP A 254 15.75 5.00 4.14
C TRP A 254 16.89 4.85 3.12
N LEU A 255 16.58 4.52 1.86
CA LEU A 255 17.60 4.39 0.81
C LEU A 255 18.26 5.74 0.48
N ARG A 256 17.48 6.82 0.43
CA ARG A 256 18.00 8.17 0.13
C ARG A 256 18.83 8.74 1.28
N LEU A 257 18.43 8.48 2.52
CA LEU A 257 19.18 8.86 3.73
C LEU A 257 20.52 8.11 3.79
N ASP A 258 20.52 6.78 3.63
CA ASP A 258 21.74 5.96 3.62
C ASP A 258 22.70 6.39 2.50
N ALA A 259 22.16 6.70 1.32
CA ALA A 259 22.94 7.20 0.18
C ALA A 259 23.41 8.65 0.31
N ARG A 260 23.10 9.33 1.44
CA ARG A 260 23.40 10.75 1.69
C ARG A 260 22.88 11.69 0.59
N ARG A 261 21.74 11.33 -0.02
CA ARG A 261 21.03 12.11 -1.04
C ARG A 261 19.54 12.27 -0.68
N PRO A 262 19.21 12.76 0.53
CA PRO A 262 17.82 12.90 0.94
C PRO A 262 17.11 14.01 0.18
N CYS A 263 15.81 13.81 -0.03
CA CYS A 263 14.88 14.90 -0.28
C CYS A 263 14.52 15.55 1.07
N SER A 264 14.12 16.83 1.05
CA SER A 264 13.70 17.54 2.28
C SER A 264 12.61 16.79 3.05
N VAL A 265 11.66 16.18 2.33
CA VAL A 265 10.59 15.38 2.94
C VAL A 265 11.10 14.14 3.67
N ASP A 266 12.25 13.57 3.32
CA ASP A 266 12.77 12.34 3.97
C ASP A 266 13.12 12.55 5.45
N TYR A 267 13.42 13.80 5.84
CA TYR A 267 13.62 14.15 7.23
C TYR A 267 12.32 14.11 8.06
N LEU A 268 11.15 14.05 7.41
CA LEU A 268 9.88 13.77 8.10
C LEU A 268 9.72 12.28 8.41
N TRP A 269 10.44 11.39 7.70
CA TRP A 269 10.46 9.96 7.96
C TRP A 269 11.54 9.57 8.98
N ALA A 270 12.70 10.23 8.95
CA ALA A 270 13.87 9.91 9.77
C ALA A 270 13.59 9.73 11.29
N PRO A 271 12.69 10.50 11.95
CA PRO A 271 12.38 10.28 13.37
C PRO A 271 11.76 8.91 13.68
N TYR A 272 11.21 8.23 12.69
CA TYR A 272 10.58 6.92 12.84
C TYR A 272 11.50 5.75 12.45
N ASP A 273 12.74 6.04 12.02
CA ASP A 273 13.69 5.01 11.67
C ASP A 273 14.30 4.37 12.92
N LEU A 274 13.96 3.10 13.15
CA LEU A 274 14.51 2.31 14.26
C LEU A 274 15.89 1.73 13.95
N TYR A 275 16.38 1.86 12.72
CA TYR A 275 17.70 1.37 12.36
C TYR A 275 18.80 2.28 12.93
N ARG A 276 19.46 1.83 13.99
CA ARG A 276 20.65 2.50 14.54
C ARG A 276 21.89 1.87 13.92
N TYR A 277 22.74 2.69 13.30
CA TYR A 277 24.12 2.27 13.04
C TYR A 277 24.77 2.00 14.40
N SER A 278 25.33 0.81 14.59
CA SER A 278 26.29 0.60 15.67
C SER A 278 27.42 1.58 15.41
N SER A 279 27.50 2.67 16.17
CA SER A 279 28.72 3.46 16.22
C SER A 279 29.84 2.48 16.58
N PRO A 280 30.96 2.46 15.84
CA PRO A 280 32.14 1.80 16.38
C PRO A 280 32.40 2.48 17.73
N VAL A 281 32.38 1.67 18.79
CA VAL A 281 32.87 2.10 20.09
C VAL A 281 34.26 2.62 19.81
N ILE A 282 34.45 3.93 19.94
CA ILE A 282 35.79 4.49 20.00
C ILE A 282 36.28 4.01 21.36
N ASP A 283 37.05 2.93 21.36
CA ASP A 283 37.85 2.55 22.54
C ASP A 283 38.78 3.74 22.80
N GLU A 284 38.43 4.55 23.81
CA GLU A 284 39.34 5.52 24.39
C GLU A 284 40.48 4.73 25.05
N TRP A 285 41.66 4.76 24.41
CA TRP A 285 42.93 4.36 24.99
C TRP A 285 43.63 5.59 25.58
#